data_AF-X1J5D7-F1
#
_entry.id   AF-X1J5D7-F1
#
_cell.length_a   1.000
_cell.length_b   1.000
_cell.length_c   1.000
_cell.angle_alpha   90.00
_cell.angle_beta   90.00
_cell.angle_gamma   90.00
#
_symmetry.space_group_name_H-M   'P 1'
#
loop_
_entity.id
_entity.type
_entity.pdbx_description
1 polymer ?
#
loop_
_entity_poly.entity_id
_entity_poly.type
_entity_poly.pdbx_seq_one_letter_code
_entity_poly.pdbx_strand_id
1 'polypeptide(L)'
;MTGITLILFLLSYIPRLFFKNKLHKFLKKYYKIEDNLIARKFKKPLEKIQDELFELSQNQEKKSWLITFLNKQYVFYHQETIEKFKEVYNKGYTEKEILDSLKDFKVNTRAEIKIIKETLVKLERLSDREISVKEHKEKQRFA
;
A
#
# COMPACT_ATOMS: atom_id res chain seq x y z
N MET A 1 -11.09 -15.37 -42.42
CA MET A 1 -10.92 -13.99 -41.90
C MET A 1 -11.30 -13.88 -40.43
N THR A 2 -12.49 -14.34 -40.01
CA THR A 2 -12.99 -14.25 -38.62
C THR A 2 -12.16 -15.00 -37.56
N GLY A 3 -11.63 -16.18 -37.87
CA GLY A 3 -10.79 -16.94 -36.93
C GLY A 3 -9.45 -16.27 -36.61
N ILE A 4 -8.78 -15.72 -37.63
CA ILE A 4 -7.50 -15.02 -37.47
C ILE A 4 -7.68 -13.70 -36.71
N THR A 5 -8.77 -12.96 -36.98
CA THR A 5 -9.08 -11.73 -36.24
C THR A 5 -9.40 -12.01 -34.77
N LEU A 6 -10.11 -13.09 -34.45
CA LEU A 6 -10.39 -13.49 -33.07
C LEU A 6 -9.10 -13.88 -32.33
N ILE A 7 -8.19 -14.60 -33.00
CA ILE A 7 -6.89 -14.98 -32.43
C ILE A 7 -6.03 -13.72 -32.19
N LEU A 8 -5.90 -12.81 -33.17
CA LEU A 8 -5.15 -11.57 -33.00
C LEU A 8 -5.75 -10.68 -31.89
N PHE A 9 -7.07 -10.64 -31.78
CA PHE A 9 -7.77 -9.94 -30.71
C PHE A 9 -7.42 -10.52 -29.34
N LEU A 10 -7.48 -11.84 -29.16
CA LEU A 10 -7.09 -12.50 -27.90
C LEU A 10 -5.59 -12.30 -27.58
N LEU A 11 -4.72 -12.43 -28.58
CA LEU A 11 -3.28 -12.21 -28.44
C LEU A 11 -2.95 -10.76 -28.01
N SER A 12 -3.79 -9.78 -28.36
CA SER A 12 -3.59 -8.38 -27.97
C SER A 12 -3.71 -8.13 -26.47
N TYR A 13 -4.42 -8.99 -25.72
CA TYR A 13 -4.57 -8.88 -24.26
C TYR A 13 -3.40 -9.47 -23.48
N ILE A 14 -2.65 -10.38 -24.11
CA ILE A 14 -1.54 -11.12 -23.48
C ILE A 14 -0.48 -10.16 -22.88
N PRO A 15 0.01 -9.12 -23.59
CA PRO A 15 0.98 -8.18 -23.04
C PRO A 15 0.52 -7.46 -21.77
N ARG A 16 -0.78 -7.18 -21.63
CA ARG A 16 -1.34 -6.51 -20.44
C ARG A 16 -1.32 -7.44 -19.23
N LEU A 17 -1.71 -8.70 -19.40
CA LEU A 17 -1.67 -9.71 -18.33
C LEU A 17 -0.23 -9.95 -17.85
N PHE A 18 0.72 -10.08 -18.77
CA PHE A 18 2.14 -10.20 -18.42
C PHE A 18 2.64 -9.01 -17.61
N PHE A 19 2.23 -7.79 -17.97
CA PHE A 19 2.60 -6.60 -17.22
C PHE A 19 2.02 -6.59 -15.81
N LYS A 20 0.73 -6.89 -15.63
CA LYS A 20 0.07 -6.96 -14.31
C LYS A 20 0.79 -7.90 -13.36
N ASN A 21 1.10 -9.11 -13.83
CA ASN A 21 1.84 -10.09 -13.02
C ASN A 21 3.25 -9.62 -12.67
N LYS A 22 3.96 -9.01 -13.63
CA LYS A 22 5.30 -8.46 -13.41
C LYS A 22 5.30 -7.29 -12.43
N LEU A 23 4.31 -6.39 -12.53
CA LEU A 23 4.11 -5.27 -11.61
C LEU A 23 3.88 -5.80 -10.19
N HIS A 24 2.95 -6.74 -10.02
CA HIS A 24 2.65 -7.30 -8.70
C HIS A 24 3.86 -7.97 -8.05
N LYS A 25 4.64 -8.75 -8.81
CA LYS A 25 5.89 -9.36 -8.34
C LYS A 25 6.96 -8.31 -8.01
N PHE A 26 6.98 -7.19 -8.72
CA PHE A 26 7.90 -6.09 -8.47
C PHE A 26 7.57 -5.33 -7.19
N LEU A 27 6.30 -5.00 -6.96
CA LEU A 27 5.85 -4.26 -5.77
C LEU A 27 6.28 -4.94 -4.47
N LYS A 28 6.15 -6.28 -4.42
CA LYS A 28 6.52 -7.09 -3.25
C LYS A 28 8.01 -7.04 -2.86
N LYS A 29 8.88 -6.48 -3.70
CA LYS A 29 10.31 -6.36 -3.39
C LYS A 29 10.65 -5.16 -2.50
N TYR A 30 9.68 -4.28 -2.24
CA TYR A 30 9.89 -3.01 -1.55
C TYR A 30 8.93 -2.90 -0.37
N TYR A 31 9.43 -2.43 0.79
CA TYR A 31 8.59 -2.07 1.92
C TYR A 31 7.61 -0.94 1.59
N LYS A 32 8.10 0.06 0.86
CA LYS A 32 7.33 1.17 0.32
C LYS A 32 7.83 1.50 -1.08
N ILE A 33 6.92 1.80 -2.00
CA ILE A 33 7.30 2.36 -3.31
C ILE A 33 6.22 3.28 -3.89
N GLU A 34 6.67 4.38 -4.48
CA GLU A 34 5.85 5.42 -5.12
C GLU A 34 5.70 5.17 -6.63
N ASP A 35 4.56 5.57 -7.19
CA ASP A 35 4.20 5.39 -8.61
C ASP A 35 5.23 5.95 -9.60
N ASN A 36 5.85 7.09 -9.29
CA ASN A 36 6.94 7.72 -10.04
C ASN A 36 8.16 6.79 -10.21
N LEU A 37 8.56 6.07 -9.16
CA LEU A 37 9.68 5.14 -9.16
C LEU A 37 9.32 3.88 -9.93
N ILE A 38 8.09 3.40 -9.79
CA ILE A 38 7.58 2.28 -10.58
C ILE A 38 7.61 2.64 -12.08
N ALA A 39 7.09 3.81 -12.46
CA ALA A 39 7.07 4.28 -13.84
C ALA A 39 8.47 4.34 -14.46
N ARG A 40 9.44 4.91 -13.72
CA ARG A 40 10.85 4.95 -14.12
C ARG A 40 11.43 3.55 -14.30
N LYS A 41 11.19 2.63 -13.36
CA LYS A 41 11.74 1.26 -13.42
C LYS A 41 11.16 0.42 -14.56
N PHE A 42 9.88 0.59 -14.88
CA PHE A 42 9.22 -0.10 -15.98
C PHE A 42 9.35 0.59 -17.33
N LYS A 43 9.91 1.81 -17.38
CA LYS A 43 9.97 2.66 -18.57
C LYS A 43 8.58 2.80 -19.22
N LYS A 44 7.57 3.09 -18.39
CA LYS A 44 6.18 3.30 -18.80
C LYS A 44 5.69 4.70 -18.39
N PRO A 45 4.71 5.28 -19.11
CA PRO A 45 4.06 6.52 -18.68
C PRO A 45 3.53 6.40 -17.25
N LEU A 46 3.61 7.50 -16.49
CA LEU A 46 3.14 7.55 -15.10
C LEU A 46 1.65 7.22 -15.01
N GLU A 47 0.83 7.82 -15.88
CA GLU A 47 -0.61 7.57 -15.96
C GLU A 47 -0.93 6.07 -16.05
N LYS A 48 -0.22 5.35 -16.92
CA LYS A 48 -0.40 3.89 -17.05
C LYS A 48 -0.06 3.11 -15.77
N ILE A 49 0.88 3.59 -14.96
CA ILE A 49 1.16 3.00 -13.66
C ILE A 49 0.08 3.37 -12.65
N GLN A 50 -0.37 4.62 -12.65
CA GLN A 50 -1.42 5.11 -11.77
C GLN A 50 -2.75 4.39 -12.01
N ASP A 51 -3.12 4.13 -13.27
CA ASP A 51 -4.31 3.34 -13.62
C ASP A 51 -4.25 1.93 -13.03
N GLU A 52 -3.09 1.29 -13.13
CA GLU A 52 -2.88 -0.08 -12.67
C GLU A 52 -2.83 -0.14 -11.13
N LEU A 53 -2.25 0.87 -10.47
CA LEU A 53 -2.29 1.00 -9.01
C LEU A 53 -3.68 1.36 -8.50
N PHE A 54 -4.44 2.17 -9.24
CA PHE A 54 -5.83 2.48 -8.95
C PHE A 54 -6.67 1.20 -8.98
N GLU A 55 -6.62 0.42 -10.06
CA GLU A 55 -7.34 -0.86 -10.18
C GLU A 55 -6.99 -1.81 -9.01
N LEU A 56 -5.71 -1.90 -8.64
CA LEU A 56 -5.27 -2.70 -7.49
C LEU A 56 -5.79 -2.15 -6.16
N SER A 57 -5.86 -0.82 -6.01
CA SER A 57 -6.34 -0.15 -4.79
C SER A 57 -7.84 -0.31 -4.56
N GLN A 58 -8.62 -0.61 -5.59
CA GLN A 58 -10.07 -0.85 -5.46
C GLN A 58 -10.41 -2.25 -4.95
N ASN A 59 -9.45 -3.19 -4.93
CA ASN A 59 -9.71 -4.61 -4.62
C ASN A 59 -8.74 -5.15 -3.54
N GLN A 60 -8.58 -4.37 -2.47
CA GLN A 60 -7.53 -4.59 -1.46
C GLN A 60 -8.04 -4.88 -0.04
N GLU A 61 -9.33 -5.14 0.14
CA GLU A 61 -9.97 -5.43 1.44
C GLU A 61 -9.36 -6.67 2.10
N LYS A 62 -9.12 -7.72 1.32
CA LYS A 62 -8.56 -9.01 1.79
C LYS A 62 -7.07 -9.16 1.50
N LYS A 63 -6.38 -8.08 1.12
CA LYS A 63 -4.95 -8.13 0.78
C LYS A 63 -4.11 -7.80 2.01
N SER A 64 -2.93 -8.40 2.11
CA SER A 64 -2.01 -8.15 3.22
C SER A 64 -1.22 -6.84 3.05
N TRP A 65 -0.99 -6.42 1.80
CA TRP A 65 -0.41 -5.12 1.43
C TRP A 65 -1.47 -4.02 1.36
N LEU A 66 -1.05 -2.76 1.20
CA LEU A 66 -1.94 -1.60 1.07
C LEU A 66 -1.45 -0.66 -0.03
N ILE A 67 -2.37 -0.08 -0.80
CA ILE A 67 -2.11 1.04 -1.70
C ILE A 67 -2.93 2.24 -1.22
N THR A 68 -2.29 3.38 -1.03
CA THR A 68 -2.94 4.65 -0.68
C THR A 68 -2.69 5.70 -1.74
N PHE A 69 -3.61 6.66 -1.86
CA PHE A 69 -3.40 7.86 -2.66
C PHE A 69 -3.11 9.05 -1.74
N LEU A 70 -1.93 9.64 -1.87
CA LEU A 70 -1.46 10.75 -1.03
C LEU A 70 -0.73 11.76 -1.92
N ASN A 71 -1.00 13.06 -1.77
CA ASN A 71 -0.29 14.12 -2.51
C ASN A 71 -0.21 13.89 -4.04
N LYS A 72 -1.33 13.49 -4.66
CA LYS A 72 -1.44 13.18 -6.09
C LYS A 72 -0.58 12.01 -6.59
N GLN A 73 -0.12 11.14 -5.68
CA GLN A 73 0.64 9.94 -6.03
C GLN A 73 0.07 8.70 -5.33
N TYR A 74 0.18 7.56 -6.00
CA TYR A 74 -0.06 6.26 -5.38
C TYR A 74 1.20 5.76 -4.68
N VAL A 75 1.00 5.24 -3.48
CA VAL A 75 2.06 4.62 -2.66
C VAL A 75 1.64 3.21 -2.31
N PHE A 76 2.49 2.24 -2.64
CA PHE A 76 2.35 0.86 -2.21
C PHE A 76 3.12 0.63 -0.91
N TYR A 77 2.49 -0.05 0.05
CA TYR A 77 3.08 -0.52 1.30
C TYR A 77 3.01 -2.04 1.35
N HIS A 78 4.14 -2.66 1.68
CA HIS A 78 4.26 -4.11 1.81
C HIS A 78 3.51 -4.64 3.03
N GLN A 79 3.28 -5.95 3.04
CA GLN A 79 2.68 -6.65 4.17
C GLN A 79 3.39 -6.37 5.49
N GLU A 80 4.73 -6.50 5.52
CA GLU A 80 5.51 -6.25 6.74
C GLU A 80 5.32 -4.83 7.29
N THR A 81 5.22 -3.83 6.41
CA THR A 81 4.95 -2.44 6.81
C THR A 81 3.58 -2.29 7.45
N ILE A 82 2.56 -2.93 6.88
CA ILE A 82 1.18 -2.87 7.38
C ILE A 82 1.01 -3.69 8.66
N GLU A 83 1.65 -4.83 8.78
CA GLU A 83 1.68 -5.62 10.01
C GLU A 83 2.36 -4.84 11.13
N LYS A 84 3.51 -4.24 10.86
CA LYS A 84 4.19 -3.40 11.85
C LYS A 84 3.32 -2.22 12.28
N PHE A 85 2.66 -1.55 11.33
CA PHE A 85 1.74 -0.47 11.62
C PHE A 85 0.62 -0.92 12.56
N LYS A 86 -0.03 -2.05 12.28
CA LYS A 86 -1.11 -2.61 13.11
C LYS A 86 -0.62 -2.96 14.50
N GLU A 87 0.55 -3.59 14.61
CA GLU A 87 1.16 -3.95 15.89
C GLU A 87 1.32 -2.71 16.80
N VAL A 88 1.96 -1.64 16.29
CA VAL A 88 2.18 -0.43 17.09
C VAL A 88 0.89 0.34 17.36
N TYR A 89 -0.06 0.31 16.42
CA TYR A 89 -1.38 0.90 16.59
C TYR A 89 -2.15 0.25 17.74
N ASN A 90 -2.15 -1.09 17.80
CA ASN A 90 -2.84 -1.86 18.85
C ASN A 90 -2.16 -1.69 20.22
N LYS A 91 -0.84 -1.49 20.25
CA LYS A 91 -0.10 -1.12 21.47
C LYS A 91 -0.45 0.27 22.02
N GLY A 92 -1.29 1.04 21.33
CA GLY A 92 -1.74 2.35 21.78
C GLY A 92 -0.79 3.49 21.41
N TYR A 93 0.14 3.28 20.48
CA TYR A 93 1.13 4.31 20.12
C TYR A 93 0.43 5.53 19.51
N THR A 94 0.99 6.71 19.80
CA THR A 94 0.62 7.98 19.17
C THR A 94 1.15 8.04 17.73
N GLU A 95 0.62 8.95 16.90
CA GLU A 95 1.11 9.10 15.51
C GLU A 95 2.62 9.36 15.42
N LYS A 96 3.19 10.06 16.40
CA LYS A 96 4.64 10.31 16.46
C LYS A 96 5.42 9.01 16.71
N GLU A 97 4.99 8.22 17.70
CA GLU A 97 5.64 6.95 18.03
C GLU A 97 5.48 5.90 16.91
N ILE A 98 4.31 5.88 16.26
CA ILE A 98 4.07 5.05 15.07
C ILE A 98 5.01 5.46 13.95
N LEU A 99 5.14 6.76 13.68
CA LEU A 99 6.05 7.26 12.66
C LEU A 99 7.50 6.87 12.97
N ASP A 100 7.94 7.07 14.21
CA ASP A 100 9.30 6.72 14.63
C ASP A 100 9.56 5.21 14.47
N SER A 101 8.56 4.36 14.75
CA SER A 101 8.64 2.90 14.61
C SER A 101 8.64 2.39 13.16
N LEU A 102 8.18 3.21 12.20
CA LEU A 102 8.04 2.83 10.78
C LEU A 102 9.10 3.45 9.86
N LYS A 103 10.08 4.18 10.41
CA LYS A 103 11.19 4.76 9.64
C LYS A 103 11.99 3.70 8.85
N ASP A 104 12.22 2.54 9.45
CA ASP A 104 12.95 1.43 8.79
C ASP A 104 12.18 0.87 7.58
N PHE A 105 10.85 0.98 7.61
CA PHE A 105 9.94 0.63 6.52
C PHE A 105 9.74 1.76 5.50
N LYS A 106 10.55 2.82 5.58
CA LYS A 106 10.55 4.00 4.70
C LYS A 106 9.28 4.86 4.76
N VAL A 107 8.52 4.76 5.86
CA VAL A 107 7.41 5.66 6.16
C VAL A 107 7.95 6.85 6.94
N ASN A 108 7.87 8.05 6.36
CA ASN A 108 8.67 9.20 6.81
C ASN A 108 7.84 10.40 7.25
N THR A 109 6.54 10.41 6.99
CA THR A 109 5.68 11.56 7.27
C THR A 109 4.45 11.18 8.08
N ARG A 110 3.96 12.13 8.88
CA ARG A 110 2.68 11.95 9.60
C ARG A 110 1.50 11.83 8.64
N ALA A 111 1.58 12.46 7.47
CA ALA A 111 0.56 12.34 6.44
C ALA A 111 0.43 10.89 5.93
N GLU A 112 1.54 10.16 5.79
CA GLU A 112 1.52 8.73 5.48
C GLU A 112 0.86 7.91 6.59
N ILE A 113 1.19 8.18 7.86
CA ILE A 113 0.56 7.50 9.00
C ILE A 113 -0.96 7.71 9.00
N LYS A 114 -1.39 8.96 8.79
CA LYS A 114 -2.81 9.33 8.75
C LYS A 114 -3.53 8.62 7.61
N ILE A 115 -2.99 8.67 6.38
CA ILE A 115 -3.66 8.05 5.23
C ILE A 115 -3.67 6.53 5.31
N ILE A 116 -2.61 5.90 5.85
CA ILE A 116 -2.59 4.45 6.12
C ILE A 116 -3.71 4.10 7.10
N LYS A 117 -3.82 4.83 8.21
CA LYS A 117 -4.89 4.63 9.21
C LYS A 117 -6.27 4.75 8.56
N GLU A 118 -6.56 5.87 7.90
CA GLU A 118 -7.85 6.15 7.29
C GLU A 118 -8.23 5.09 6.24
N THR A 119 -7.26 4.68 5.41
CA THR A 119 -7.50 3.67 4.39
C THR A 119 -7.75 2.29 5.02
N LEU A 120 -7.00 1.90 6.04
CA LEU A 120 -7.22 0.62 6.72
C LEU A 120 -8.57 0.58 7.47
N VAL A 121 -8.99 1.71 8.07
CA VAL A 121 -10.32 1.83 8.70
C VAL A 121 -11.42 1.74 7.64
N LYS A 122 -11.30 2.46 6.51
CA LYS A 122 -12.25 2.40 5.40
C LYS A 122 -12.42 0.99 4.84
N LEU A 123 -11.35 0.22 4.81
CA LEU A 123 -11.35 -1.17 4.34
C LEU A 123 -11.75 -2.18 5.43
N GLU A 124 -12.14 -1.73 6.63
CA GLU A 124 -12.44 -2.58 7.79
C GLU A 124 -11.29 -3.54 8.16
N ARG A 125 -10.05 -3.12 7.84
CA ARG A 125 -8.81 -3.88 8.10
C ARG A 125 -8.13 -3.48 9.40
N LEU A 126 -8.70 -2.53 10.14
CA LEU A 126 -8.18 -2.04 11.42
C LEU A 126 -9.34 -2.00 12.41
N SER A 127 -9.23 -2.77 13.49
CA SER A 127 -10.19 -2.79 14.58
C SER A 127 -9.96 -1.61 15.53
N ASP A 128 -10.84 -1.49 16.52
CA ASP A 128 -10.54 -0.69 17.71
C ASP A 128 -9.23 -1.17 18.36
N ARG A 129 -8.51 -0.21 18.95
CA ARG A 129 -7.21 -0.47 19.58
C ARG A 129 -7.39 -1.34 20.81
N GLU A 130 -6.49 -2.32 20.98
CA GLU A 130 -6.42 -3.12 22.21
C GLU A 130 -6.05 -2.25 23.42
N ILE A 131 -5.08 -1.35 23.26
CA ILE A 131 -4.65 -0.41 24.31
C ILE A 131 -4.97 1.01 23.86
N SER A 132 -5.66 1.76 24.72
CA SER A 132 -5.93 3.18 24.46
C SER A 132 -4.63 4.00 24.56
N VAL A 133 -4.56 5.11 23.81
CA VAL A 133 -3.40 6.03 23.90
C VAL A 133 -3.18 6.54 25.32
N LYS A 134 -4.27 6.73 26.08
CA LYS A 134 -4.21 7.20 27.47
C LYS A 134 -3.56 6.15 28.37
N GLU A 135 -4.02 4.91 28.28
CA GLU A 135 -3.48 3.79 29.03
C GLU A 135 -2.01 3.51 28.69
N HIS A 136 -1.64 3.61 27.40
CA HIS A 136 -0.24 3.49 26.96
C HIS A 136 0.66 4.56 27.61
N LYS A 137 0.20 5.82 27.63
CA LYS A 137 0.94 6.92 28.28
C LYS A 137 1.04 6.76 29.79
N GLU A 138 -0.01 6.27 30.44
CA GLU A 138 0.02 5.98 31.89
C GLU A 138 1.05 4.89 32.19
N LYS A 139 1.07 3.80 31.43
CA LYS A 139 2.09 2.74 31.55
C LYS A 139 3.51 3.27 31.39
N GLN A 140 3.77 4.15 30.44
CA GLN A 140 5.10 4.76 30.27
C GLN A 140 5.51 5.71 31.40
N ARG A 141 4.55 6.33 32.12
CA ARG A 141 4.85 7.26 33.22
C ARG A 141 5.27 6.56 34.51
N PHE A 142 4.89 5.31 34.67
CA PHE A 142 5.14 4.51 35.88
C PHE A 142 6.07 3.32 35.62
N ALA A 143 6.71 3.27 34.44
CA ALA A 143 7.76 2.31 34.07
C ALA A 143 9.13 3.00 34.14
#